data_AF-A0AAP5I7E5-F1
#
_entry.id   AF-A0AAP5I7E5-F1
#
_cell.length_a   1.000
_cell.length_b   1.000
_cell.length_c   1.000
_cell.angle_alpha   90.00
_cell.angle_beta   90.00
_cell.angle_gamma   90.00
#
_symmetry.space_group_name_H-M   'P 1'
#
loop_
_entity.id
_entity.type
_entity.pdbx_description
1 polymer ?
#
loop_
_entity_poly.entity_id
_entity_poly.type
_entity_poly.pdbx_seq_one_letter_code
_entity_poly.pdbx_strand_id
1 'polypeptide(L)'
;MKNCSNNSDKFTTETFFKTELIPDKKDYGEQMIDARLRWVCGNDPYSLLKNIGMVDCQSEIDFFVSRLQQLEQEREFYIHQRKSLFNQEEQEIQKAEPSEINMVGPANIVQERIKQWQEQKISKREIIFQQEIELIEQRYGNIKQQCEERIKQAHAKYQTYFQIWQKEHTIDLG
;
A
#
# COMPACT_ATOMS: atom_id res chain seq x y z
N MET A 1 -36.79 -28.03 -5.59
CA MET A 1 -35.69 -27.34 -6.31
C MET A 1 -35.64 -25.90 -5.84
N LYS A 2 -34.63 -25.53 -5.05
CA LYS A 2 -34.34 -24.14 -4.67
C LYS A 2 -32.95 -23.84 -5.18
N ASN A 3 -32.86 -22.88 -6.10
CA ASN A 3 -31.62 -22.35 -6.65
C ASN A 3 -30.82 -21.72 -5.50
N CYS A 4 -29.70 -22.32 -5.13
CA CYS A 4 -28.66 -21.62 -4.40
C CYS A 4 -27.97 -20.70 -5.40
N SER A 5 -28.25 -19.41 -5.26
CA SER A 5 -27.67 -18.33 -6.04
C SER A 5 -26.15 -18.35 -5.84
N ASN A 6 -25.41 -18.61 -6.91
CA ASN A 6 -23.96 -18.39 -7.00
C ASN A 6 -23.71 -16.88 -6.95
N ASN A 7 -23.82 -16.28 -5.78
CA ASN A 7 -23.15 -15.02 -5.46
C ASN A 7 -21.81 -15.39 -4.83
N SER A 8 -20.90 -15.93 -5.63
CA SER A 8 -19.49 -15.66 -5.36
C SER A 8 -19.29 -14.20 -5.72
N ASP A 9 -19.35 -13.33 -4.72
CA ASP A 9 -18.98 -11.93 -4.88
C ASP A 9 -17.67 -11.89 -5.66
N LYS A 10 -17.78 -11.44 -6.91
CA LYS A 10 -16.63 -11.04 -7.71
C LYS A 10 -16.04 -9.86 -6.95
N PHE A 11 -15.10 -10.14 -6.06
CA PHE A 11 -14.13 -9.17 -5.58
C PHE A 11 -13.38 -8.69 -6.82
N THR A 12 -13.97 -7.74 -7.53
CA THR A 12 -13.37 -7.10 -8.67
C THR A 12 -12.12 -6.41 -8.18
N THR A 13 -11.10 -6.38 -9.02
CA THR A 13 -9.85 -5.67 -8.78
C THR A 13 -10.12 -4.25 -8.26
N GLU A 14 -11.23 -3.62 -8.70
CA GLU A 14 -11.86 -2.38 -8.19
C GLU A 14 -11.99 -2.27 -6.67
N THR A 15 -12.27 -3.35 -5.93
CA THR A 15 -12.38 -3.31 -4.47
C THR A 15 -11.01 -3.18 -3.77
N PHE A 16 -9.93 -3.64 -4.40
CA PHE A 16 -8.56 -3.41 -3.93
C PHE A 16 -8.09 -1.97 -4.19
N PHE A 17 -8.75 -1.23 -5.10
CA PHE A 17 -8.28 0.10 -5.50
C PHE A 17 -8.59 1.24 -4.54
N LYS A 18 -9.25 0.97 -3.40
CA LYS A 18 -9.52 1.93 -2.33
C LYS A 18 -8.30 2.35 -1.49
N THR A 19 -7.10 1.97 -1.90
CA THR A 19 -5.87 2.56 -1.36
C THR A 19 -5.88 4.04 -1.71
N GLU A 20 -6.22 4.85 -0.72
CA GLU A 20 -6.16 6.30 -0.83
C GLU A 20 -4.79 6.68 -1.40
N LEU A 21 -4.84 7.36 -2.56
CA LEU A 21 -3.78 8.28 -2.96
C LEU A 21 -3.41 9.07 -1.72
N ILE A 22 -2.10 9.35 -1.54
CA ILE A 22 -1.56 10.24 -0.50
C ILE A 22 -2.67 11.15 0.03
N PRO A 23 -3.08 10.98 1.31
CA PRO A 23 -4.30 11.58 1.82
C PRO A 23 -4.39 13.03 1.37
N ASP A 24 -5.58 13.39 0.90
CA ASP A 24 -5.85 14.69 0.33
C ASP A 24 -5.33 15.77 1.30
N LYS A 25 -4.90 16.93 0.81
CA LYS A 25 -4.26 17.99 1.64
C LYS A 25 -5.01 18.32 2.93
N LYS A 26 -6.30 17.99 2.98
CA LYS A 26 -7.20 18.12 4.10
C LYS A 26 -6.84 17.24 5.32
N ASP A 27 -6.48 15.98 5.14
CA ASP A 27 -6.23 15.05 6.28
C ASP A 27 -4.88 15.32 6.96
N TYR A 28 -3.90 15.84 6.21
CA TYR A 28 -2.65 16.34 6.77
C TYR A 28 -2.80 17.74 7.41
N GLY A 29 -3.82 18.50 7.01
CA GLY A 29 -4.05 19.87 7.49
C GLY A 29 -4.30 19.95 9.00
N GLU A 30 -5.04 19.00 9.56
CA GLU A 30 -5.29 18.95 11.01
C GLU A 30 -4.01 18.65 11.79
N GLN A 31 -3.19 17.72 11.31
CA GLN A 31 -1.90 17.40 11.94
C GLN A 31 -0.94 18.58 11.93
N MET A 32 -0.90 19.36 10.85
CA MET A 32 -0.13 20.61 10.80
C MET A 32 -0.61 21.62 11.84
N ILE A 33 -1.92 21.78 12.00
CA ILE A 33 -2.50 22.70 12.98
C ILE A 33 -2.09 22.25 14.39
N ASP A 34 -2.22 20.97 14.70
CA ASP A 34 -1.84 20.41 16.00
C ASP A 34 -0.33 20.54 16.27
N ALA A 35 0.51 20.37 15.25
CA ALA A 35 1.96 20.57 15.37
C ALA A 35 2.30 22.03 15.68
N ARG A 36 1.66 22.98 14.99
CA ARG A 36 1.81 24.41 15.26
C ARG A 36 1.34 24.79 16.66
N LEU A 37 0.17 24.32 17.07
CA LEU A 37 -0.37 24.57 18.41
C LEU A 37 0.56 24.01 19.49
N ARG A 38 1.04 22.78 19.33
CA ARG A 38 2.02 22.18 20.25
C ARG A 38 3.30 22.99 20.34
N TRP A 39 3.82 23.47 19.21
CA TRP A 39 5.04 24.30 19.21
C TRP A 39 4.81 25.65 19.91
N VAL A 40 3.72 26.35 19.59
CA VAL A 40 3.38 27.65 20.20
C VAL A 40 3.12 27.51 21.71
N CYS A 41 2.38 26.46 22.13
CA CYS A 41 2.04 26.25 23.54
C CYS A 41 3.17 25.61 24.35
N GLY A 42 4.08 24.86 23.72
CA GLY A 42 5.15 24.14 24.40
C GLY A 42 6.18 25.04 25.07
N ASN A 43 6.35 26.26 24.56
CA ASN A 43 7.20 27.33 25.12
C ASN A 43 8.61 26.85 25.55
N ASP A 44 9.17 25.88 24.83
CA ASP A 44 10.48 25.29 25.11
C ASP A 44 11.59 26.14 24.47
N PRO A 45 12.42 26.84 25.27
CA PRO A 45 13.50 27.68 24.75
C PRO A 45 14.61 26.86 24.07
N TYR A 46 14.69 25.56 24.32
CA TYR A 46 15.69 24.67 23.72
C TYR A 46 15.19 23.96 22.45
N SER A 47 13.95 24.23 22.02
CA SER A 47 13.41 23.64 20.81
C SER A 47 14.32 23.90 19.60
N LEU A 48 14.59 22.86 18.83
CA LEU A 48 15.34 22.97 17.56
C LEU A 48 14.52 23.71 16.49
N LEU A 49 13.21 23.81 16.66
CA LEU A 49 12.29 24.48 15.75
C LEU A 49 12.22 25.97 16.09
N LYS A 50 12.69 26.82 15.18
CA LYS A 50 12.88 28.25 15.43
C LYS A 50 11.81 29.16 14.84
N ASN A 51 11.08 28.67 13.84
CA ASN A 51 10.00 29.41 13.19
C ASN A 51 8.93 28.45 12.68
N ILE A 52 7.76 29.00 12.33
CA ILE A 52 6.62 28.23 11.85
C ILE A 52 6.92 27.42 10.58
N GLY A 53 7.79 27.93 9.69
CA GLY A 53 8.20 27.21 8.48
C GLY A 53 8.97 25.93 8.79
N MET A 54 9.82 25.94 9.83
CA MET A 54 10.51 24.73 10.31
C MET A 54 9.52 23.73 10.92
N VAL A 55 8.54 24.21 11.68
CA VAL A 55 7.48 23.37 12.28
C VAL A 55 6.67 22.67 11.19
N ASP A 56 6.26 23.41 10.17
CA ASP A 56 5.52 22.87 9.04
C ASP A 56 6.31 21.78 8.30
N CYS A 57 7.59 22.02 8.05
CA CYS A 57 8.45 21.05 7.38
C CYS A 57 8.65 19.80 8.25
N GLN A 58 8.89 19.95 9.55
CA GLN A 58 9.07 18.81 10.46
C GLN A 58 7.79 17.98 10.55
N SER A 59 6.62 18.62 10.67
CA SER A 59 5.34 17.93 10.66
C SER A 59 5.11 17.15 9.36
N GLU A 60 5.52 17.71 8.21
CA GLU A 60 5.43 17.03 6.92
C GLU A 60 6.33 15.80 6.86
N ILE A 61 7.58 15.93 7.34
CA ILE A 61 8.54 14.83 7.42
C ILE A 61 7.99 13.71 8.28
N ASP A 62 7.54 14.02 9.50
CA ASP A 62 7.04 13.03 10.46
C ASP A 62 5.82 12.28 9.89
N PHE A 63 4.91 13.02 9.23
CA PHE A 63 3.74 12.44 8.57
C PHE A 63 4.13 11.42 7.51
N PHE A 64 4.98 11.81 6.55
CA PHE A 64 5.34 10.93 5.44
C PHE A 64 6.25 9.77 5.88
N VAL A 65 7.08 9.95 6.92
CA VAL A 65 7.85 8.84 7.52
C VAL A 65 6.90 7.81 8.16
N SER A 66 5.89 8.26 8.90
CA SER A 66 4.87 7.35 9.44
C SER A 66 4.10 6.65 8.33
N ARG A 67 3.72 7.38 7.28
CA ARG A 67 3.01 6.81 6.13
C ARG A 67 3.85 5.75 5.41
N LEU A 68 5.17 5.93 5.28
CA LEU A 68 6.06 4.92 4.70
C LEU A 68 6.01 3.59 5.47
N GLN A 69 5.94 3.63 6.81
CA GLN A 69 5.83 2.43 7.64
C GLN A 69 4.48 1.73 7.46
N GLN A 70 3.40 2.51 7.38
CA GLN A 70 2.05 1.97 7.14
C GLN A 70 1.95 1.31 5.77
N LEU A 71 2.51 1.93 4.73
CA LEU A 71 2.50 1.40 3.36
C LEU A 71 3.18 0.03 3.27
N GLU A 72 4.27 -0.18 4.02
CA GLU A 72 4.95 -1.47 4.09
C GLU A 72 4.02 -2.56 4.66
N GLN A 73 3.36 -2.27 5.79
CA GLN A 73 2.44 -3.20 6.45
C GLN A 73 1.21 -3.50 5.59
N GLU A 74 0.64 -2.49 4.95
CA GLU A 74 -0.49 -2.67 4.04
C GLU A 74 -0.09 -3.54 2.84
N ARG A 75 1.10 -3.30 2.24
CA ARG A 75 1.60 -4.11 1.11
C ARG A 75 1.70 -5.57 1.51
N GLU A 76 2.34 -5.87 2.63
CA GLU A 76 2.47 -7.24 3.14
C GLU A 76 1.10 -7.88 3.40
N PHE A 77 0.18 -7.15 4.04
CA PHE A 77 -1.17 -7.61 4.29
C PHE A 77 -1.89 -8.03 3.00
N TYR A 78 -1.84 -7.19 1.95
CA TYR A 78 -2.51 -7.51 0.68
C TYR A 78 -1.86 -8.67 -0.07
N ILE A 79 -0.52 -8.77 -0.06
CA ILE A 79 0.19 -9.91 -0.65
C ILE A 79 -0.23 -11.20 0.07
N HIS A 80 -0.28 -11.19 1.40
CA HIS A 80 -0.73 -12.33 2.19
C HIS A 80 -2.17 -12.72 1.90
N GLN A 81 -3.07 -11.74 1.77
CA GLN A 81 -4.47 -11.98 1.43
C GLN A 81 -4.61 -12.63 0.05
N ARG A 82 -3.88 -12.14 -0.97
CA ARG A 82 -3.89 -12.74 -2.32
C ARG A 82 -3.33 -14.16 -2.31
N LYS A 83 -2.25 -14.41 -1.58
CA LYS A 83 -1.67 -15.75 -1.44
C LYS A 83 -2.66 -16.72 -0.79
N SER A 84 -3.37 -16.28 0.24
CA SER A 84 -4.40 -17.10 0.89
C SER A 84 -5.54 -17.45 -0.08
N LEU A 85 -6.00 -16.49 -0.89
CA LEU A 85 -7.04 -16.73 -1.89
C LEU A 85 -6.56 -17.70 -2.97
N PHE A 86 -5.34 -17.51 -3.48
CA PHE A 86 -4.75 -18.42 -4.47
C PHE A 86 -4.68 -19.86 -3.97
N ASN A 87 -4.22 -20.06 -2.72
CA ASN A 87 -4.17 -21.39 -2.12
C ASN A 87 -5.57 -22.03 -2.00
N GLN A 88 -6.60 -21.24 -1.72
CA GLN A 88 -7.98 -21.73 -1.67
C GLN A 88 -8.45 -22.15 -3.07
N GLU A 89 -8.23 -21.32 -4.07
CA GLU A 89 -8.60 -21.61 -5.46
C GLU A 89 -7.86 -22.84 -6.01
N GLU A 90 -6.59 -23.01 -5.66
CA GLU A 90 -5.82 -24.21 -6.00
C GLU A 90 -6.47 -25.48 -5.41
N GLN A 91 -6.85 -25.45 -4.13
CA GLN A 91 -7.55 -26.57 -3.49
C GLN A 91 -8.92 -26.84 -4.13
N GLU A 92 -9.65 -25.80 -4.53
CA GLU A 92 -10.92 -25.94 -5.24
C GLU A 92 -10.73 -26.60 -6.60
N ILE A 93 -9.69 -26.23 -7.37
CA ILE A 93 -9.36 -26.87 -8.65
C ILE A 93 -8.98 -28.34 -8.47
N GLN A 94 -8.16 -28.65 -7.44
CA GLN A 94 -7.75 -30.02 -7.14
C GLN A 94 -8.92 -30.94 -6.75
N LYS A 95 -9.97 -30.38 -6.14
CA LYS A 95 -11.17 -31.12 -5.72
C LYS A 95 -12.29 -31.12 -6.77
N ALA A 96 -12.19 -30.29 -7.82
CA ALA A 96 -13.20 -30.17 -8.84
C ALA A 96 -13.22 -31.38 -9.78
N GLU A 97 -14.41 -31.88 -10.08
CA GLU A 97 -14.61 -32.81 -11.19
C GLU A 97 -14.70 -32.02 -12.51
N PRO A 98 -13.79 -32.25 -13.47
CA PRO A 98 -13.74 -31.47 -14.69
C PRO A 98 -14.88 -31.83 -15.65
N SER A 99 -15.76 -30.86 -15.91
CA SER A 99 -16.87 -31.01 -16.87
C SER A 99 -16.44 -30.88 -18.34
N GLU A 100 -15.23 -30.39 -18.60
CA GLU A 100 -14.72 -30.02 -19.93
C GLU A 100 -13.93 -31.15 -20.61
N ILE A 101 -13.64 -32.25 -19.90
CA ILE A 101 -12.79 -33.34 -20.41
C ILE A 101 -13.60 -34.63 -20.64
N ASN A 102 -13.21 -35.38 -21.66
CA ASN A 102 -13.83 -36.66 -21.95
C ASN A 102 -13.36 -37.73 -20.94
N MET A 103 -14.30 -38.17 -20.09
CA MET A 103 -14.11 -39.21 -19.08
C MET A 103 -14.31 -40.64 -19.59
N VAL A 104 -14.56 -40.83 -20.90
CA VAL A 104 -14.69 -42.16 -21.51
C VAL A 104 -13.30 -42.72 -21.80
N GLY A 105 -13.00 -43.87 -21.20
CA GLY A 105 -11.77 -44.62 -21.44
C GLY A 105 -11.30 -45.41 -20.23
N PRO A 106 -10.16 -46.11 -20.33
CA PRO A 106 -9.53 -46.78 -19.19
C PRO A 106 -9.25 -45.81 -18.04
N ALA A 107 -9.49 -46.24 -16.80
CA ALA A 107 -9.39 -45.40 -15.61
C ALA A 107 -8.06 -44.62 -15.51
N ASN A 108 -6.93 -45.27 -15.82
CA ASN A 108 -5.61 -44.64 -15.78
C ASN A 108 -5.47 -43.48 -16.78
N ILE A 109 -6.08 -43.60 -17.97
CA ILE A 109 -6.05 -42.56 -19.00
C ILE A 109 -6.96 -41.39 -18.60
N VAL A 110 -8.10 -41.68 -17.99
CA VAL A 110 -9.02 -40.65 -17.50
C VAL A 110 -8.40 -39.87 -16.35
N GLN A 111 -7.76 -40.55 -15.39
CA GLN A 111 -7.02 -39.90 -14.30
C GLN A 111 -5.90 -39.00 -14.79
N GLU A 112 -5.13 -39.44 -15.78
CA GLU A 112 -4.07 -38.61 -16.37
C GLU A 112 -4.63 -37.35 -17.03
N ARG A 113 -5.75 -37.45 -17.76
CA ARG A 113 -6.42 -36.27 -18.34
C ARG A 113 -6.96 -35.31 -17.28
N ILE A 114 -7.54 -35.83 -16.20
CA ILE A 114 -8.00 -35.01 -15.06
C ILE A 114 -6.82 -34.24 -14.49
N LYS A 115 -5.71 -34.93 -14.21
CA LYS A 115 -4.50 -34.33 -13.65
C LYS A 115 -3.93 -33.24 -14.56
N GLN A 116 -3.81 -33.50 -15.86
CA GLN A 116 -3.35 -32.50 -16.84
C GLN A 116 -4.27 -31.28 -16.90
N TRP A 117 -5.59 -31.48 -16.83
CA TRP A 117 -6.55 -30.37 -16.79
C TRP A 117 -6.39 -29.53 -15.50
N GLN A 118 -6.20 -30.18 -14.35
CA GLN A 118 -5.99 -29.50 -13.07
C GLN A 118 -4.68 -28.68 -13.11
N GLU A 119 -3.58 -29.28 -13.56
CA GLU A 119 -2.29 -28.61 -13.73
C GLU A 119 -2.40 -27.39 -14.66
N GLN A 120 -3.13 -27.50 -15.77
CA GLN A 120 -3.35 -26.38 -16.68
C GLN A 120 -4.18 -25.25 -16.05
N LYS A 121 -5.23 -25.57 -15.28
CA LYS A 121 -6.06 -24.55 -14.60
C LYS A 121 -5.27 -23.87 -13.49
N ILE A 122 -4.50 -24.62 -12.70
CA ILE A 122 -3.62 -24.08 -11.65
C ILE A 122 -2.58 -23.16 -12.28
N SER A 123 -1.86 -23.62 -13.31
CA SER A 123 -0.84 -22.81 -13.99
C SER A 123 -1.41 -21.50 -14.56
N LYS A 124 -2.60 -21.53 -15.17
CA LYS A 124 -3.28 -20.31 -15.62
C LYS A 124 -3.61 -19.37 -14.46
N ARG A 125 -4.02 -19.92 -13.31
CA ARG A 125 -4.36 -19.12 -12.14
C ARG A 125 -3.11 -18.53 -11.47
N GLU A 126 -2.02 -19.29 -11.44
CA GLU A 126 -0.72 -18.86 -10.93
C GLU A 126 -0.18 -17.65 -11.70
N ILE A 127 -0.31 -17.65 -13.03
CA ILE A 127 0.05 -16.47 -13.85
C ILE A 127 -0.74 -15.23 -13.42
N ILE A 128 -2.05 -15.37 -13.21
CA ILE A 128 -2.90 -14.23 -12.78
C ILE A 128 -2.51 -13.77 -11.38
N PHE A 129 -2.29 -14.72 -10.46
CA PHE A 129 -1.83 -14.42 -9.11
C PHE A 129 -0.50 -13.63 -9.14
N GLN A 130 0.48 -14.06 -9.94
CA GLN A 130 1.75 -13.37 -10.07
C GLN A 130 1.60 -11.94 -10.61
N GLN A 131 0.74 -11.74 -11.62
CA GLN A 131 0.43 -10.41 -12.15
C GLN A 131 -0.21 -9.49 -11.09
N GLU A 132 -1.07 -10.03 -10.22
CA GLU A 132 -1.68 -9.28 -9.15
C GLU A 132 -0.67 -8.88 -8.07
N ILE A 133 0.29 -9.77 -7.73
CA ILE A 133 1.38 -9.44 -6.81
C ILE A 133 2.25 -8.32 -7.39
N GLU A 134 2.66 -8.43 -8.65
CA GLU A 134 3.45 -7.39 -9.32
C GLU A 134 2.73 -6.04 -9.34
N LEU A 135 1.42 -6.04 -9.58
CA LEU A 135 0.61 -4.81 -9.54
C LEU A 135 0.59 -4.18 -8.14
N ILE A 136 0.47 -4.98 -7.08
CA ILE A 136 0.53 -4.52 -5.69
C ILE A 136 1.91 -3.90 -5.43
N GLU A 137 2.98 -4.61 -5.75
CA GLU A 137 4.35 -4.12 -5.55
C GLU A 137 4.63 -2.82 -6.30
N GLN A 138 4.26 -2.74 -7.58
CA GLN A 138 4.45 -1.55 -8.40
C GLN A 138 3.72 -0.34 -7.80
N ARG A 139 2.47 -0.53 -7.37
CA ARG A 139 1.66 0.57 -6.83
C ARG A 139 2.22 1.08 -5.50
N TYR A 140 2.53 0.18 -4.57
CA TYR A 140 3.12 0.55 -3.29
C TYR A 140 4.53 1.15 -3.47
N GLY A 141 5.30 0.66 -4.44
CA GLY A 141 6.59 1.24 -4.82
C GLY A 141 6.47 2.68 -5.32
N ASN A 142 5.47 2.97 -6.16
CA ASN A 142 5.23 4.33 -6.65
C ASN A 142 4.84 5.28 -5.50
N ILE A 143 3.90 4.88 -4.62
CA ILE A 143 3.49 5.72 -3.49
C ILE A 143 4.66 5.94 -2.52
N LYS A 144 5.46 4.90 -2.26
CA LYS A 144 6.69 5.01 -1.47
C LYS A 144 7.64 6.05 -2.05
N GLN A 145 7.92 6.00 -3.34
CA GLN A 145 8.77 6.98 -4.01
C GLN A 145 8.23 8.41 -3.90
N GLN A 146 6.91 8.59 -4.01
CA GLN A 146 6.28 9.90 -3.82
C GLN A 146 6.47 10.41 -2.38
N CYS A 147 6.32 9.54 -1.37
CA CYS A 147 6.55 9.90 0.03
C CYS A 147 8.01 10.29 0.27
N GLU A 148 8.97 9.51 -0.25
CA GLU A 148 10.40 9.79 -0.15
C GLU A 148 10.77 11.14 -0.79
N GLU A 149 10.20 11.45 -1.95
CA GLU A 149 10.41 12.74 -2.61
C GLU A 149 9.81 13.90 -1.80
N ARG A 150 8.62 13.73 -1.21
CA ARG A 150 8.01 14.75 -0.33
C ARG A 150 8.86 15.00 0.92
N ILE A 151 9.39 13.94 1.56
CA ILE A 151 10.31 14.05 2.70
C ILE A 151 11.57 14.82 2.31
N LYS A 152 12.18 14.49 1.17
CA LYS A 152 13.38 15.17 0.66
C LYS A 152 13.12 16.66 0.42
N GLN A 153 11.98 16.99 -0.20
CA GLN A 153 11.58 18.38 -0.43
C GLN A 153 11.34 19.13 0.89
N ALA A 154 10.69 18.50 1.86
CA ALA A 154 10.46 19.08 3.18
C ALA A 154 11.77 19.32 3.93
N HIS A 155 12.73 18.40 3.88
CA HIS A 155 14.07 18.63 4.43
C HIS A 155 14.80 19.81 3.77
N ALA A 156 14.75 19.92 2.45
CA ALA A 156 15.36 21.06 1.74
C ALA A 156 14.74 22.40 2.18
N LYS A 157 13.40 22.46 2.30
CA LYS A 157 12.69 23.64 2.80
C LYS A 157 13.03 23.96 4.26
N TYR A 158 13.10 22.93 5.11
CA TYR A 158 13.50 23.07 6.51
C TYR A 158 14.86 23.77 6.62
N GLN A 159 15.85 23.34 5.84
CA GLN A 159 17.19 23.95 5.83
C GLN A 159 17.14 25.40 5.37
N THR A 160 16.34 25.73 4.35
CA THR A 160 16.13 27.12 3.92
C THR A 160 15.54 27.97 5.03
N TYR A 161 14.50 27.51 5.72
CA TYR A 161 13.89 28.24 6.84
C TYR A 161 14.85 28.43 8.02
N PHE A 162 15.68 27.42 8.29
CA PHE A 162 16.72 27.53 9.31
C PHE A 162 17.77 28.58 8.95
N GLN A 163 18.24 28.59 7.70
CA GLN A 163 19.20 29.59 7.22
C GLN A 163 18.64 31.02 7.26
N ILE A 164 17.36 31.21 6.91
CA ILE A 164 16.70 32.52 6.99
C ILE A 164 16.69 32.99 8.45
N TRP A 165 16.23 32.14 9.36
CA TRP A 165 16.21 32.46 10.79
C TRP A 165 17.60 32.80 11.33
N GLN A 166 18.62 32.01 10.97
CA GLN A 166 20.01 32.28 11.35
C GLN A 166 20.46 33.66 10.89
N LYS A 167 20.20 34.04 9.63
CA LYS A 167 20.59 35.36 9.11
C LYS A 167 19.90 36.48 9.89
N GLU A 168 18.59 36.38 10.09
CA GLU A 168 17.82 37.38 10.85
C GLU A 168 18.38 37.57 12.27
N HIS A 169 18.73 36.49 12.96
CA HIS A 169 19.17 36.53 14.37
C HIS A 169 20.68 36.70 14.56
N THR A 170 21.47 36.63 13.48
CA THR A 170 22.90 36.97 13.51
C THR A 170 23.13 38.45 13.19
N ILE A 171 22.22 39.09 12.44
CA ILE A 171 22.29 40.52 12.12
C ILE A 171 21.98 41.40 13.35
N ASP A 172 21.17 40.91 14.30
CA ASP A 172 20.83 41.65 15.53
C ASP A 172 21.94 41.67 16.61
N LEU A 173 23.08 41.03 16.37
CA LEU A 173 24.22 40.94 17.30
C LEU A 173 25.49 41.65 16.81
N GLY A 174 25.45 42.36 15.67
CA GLY A 174 26.57 43.14 15.12
C GLY A 174 26.28 44.63 15.10
#